data_AF-A0A958I8Q1-F1
#
_entry.id   AF-A0A958I8Q1-F1
#
_cell.length_a   1.000
_cell.length_b   1.000
_cell.length_c   1.000
_cell.angle_alpha   90.00
_cell.angle_beta   90.00
_cell.angle_gamma   90.00
#
_symmetry.space_group_name_H-M   'P 1'
#
loop_
_entity.id
_entity.type
_entity.pdbx_description
1 polymer ?
#
loop_
_entity_poly.entity_id
_entity_poly.type
_entity_poly.pdbx_seq_one_letter_code
_entity_poly.pdbx_strand_id
1 'polypeptide(L)'
;MIQRISELESPPRPVALDLRIRNLFGGVISFIGWIFLLVGMIFSSIFLPGYEVVEDFQLSRSAEIASGVVREVRDTNVRINEQSVYEVDFLFTAADSQRYFATSYARGIWLDPGDRVSVEFLPGDPEVARIEGTDRSQNPIWLSFILIFPLIGLFFVSAALRVGRHANELLRNGLVTVGRLSKKEPTNTKINEQTVFRLVFQYQAEGESFEREERSHLFGDMLDDREELMLYHRDNPSRAVVLDGISGDLQVSAEGGWQIGEGFSFRRLILPLLLPGAAFLFAMLRILYDLNN
;
A
#
# COMPACT_ATOMS: atom_id res chain seq x y z
N MET A 1 -32.78 14.43 -11.46
CA MET A 1 -31.53 15.04 -10.95
C MET A 1 -31.26 16.44 -11.50
N ILE A 2 -31.62 16.73 -12.77
CA ILE A 2 -31.38 18.03 -13.45
C ILE A 2 -31.99 19.25 -12.70
N GLN A 3 -33.15 19.10 -12.05
CA GLN A 3 -33.73 20.17 -11.22
C GLN A 3 -32.85 20.60 -10.03
N ARG A 4 -31.92 19.75 -9.57
CA ARG A 4 -31.01 20.09 -8.45
C ARG A 4 -29.87 21.03 -8.86
N ILE A 5 -29.61 21.20 -10.15
CA ILE A 5 -28.50 22.03 -10.62
C ILE A 5 -28.74 23.51 -10.36
N SER A 6 -30.00 23.96 -10.42
CA SER A 6 -30.34 25.38 -10.20
C SER A 6 -30.06 25.86 -8.78
N GLU A 7 -29.88 24.93 -7.84
CA GLU A 7 -29.59 25.22 -6.43
C GLU A 7 -28.08 25.23 -6.14
N LEU A 8 -27.23 24.81 -7.08
CA LEU A 8 -25.77 24.80 -6.90
C LEU A 8 -25.20 26.21 -7.07
N GLU A 9 -24.35 26.61 -6.13
CA GLU A 9 -23.57 27.84 -6.27
C GLU A 9 -22.52 27.72 -7.40
N SER A 10 -21.99 28.87 -7.83
CA SER A 10 -20.83 28.88 -8.72
C SER A 10 -19.58 28.37 -7.99
N PRO A 11 -18.64 27.70 -8.67
CA PRO A 11 -17.37 27.33 -8.06
C PRO A 11 -16.60 28.56 -7.54
N PRO A 12 -15.86 28.45 -6.41
CA PRO A 12 -15.65 27.26 -5.60
C PRO A 12 -16.82 26.97 -4.64
N ARG A 13 -17.39 25.76 -4.70
CA ARG A 13 -18.53 25.33 -3.88
C ARG A 13 -18.09 24.75 -2.53
N PRO A 14 -18.90 24.91 -1.47
CA PRO A 14 -18.66 24.18 -0.23
C PRO A 14 -18.82 22.66 -0.45
N VAL A 15 -17.93 21.88 0.14
CA VAL A 15 -17.99 20.40 0.13
C VAL A 15 -17.89 19.95 1.59
N ALA A 16 -18.93 19.27 2.07
CA ALA A 16 -19.02 18.83 3.44
C ALA A 16 -17.81 17.93 3.83
N LEU A 17 -17.34 18.06 5.07
CA LEU A 17 -16.11 17.40 5.53
C LEU A 17 -16.22 15.87 5.45
N ASP A 18 -17.37 15.33 5.83
CA ASP A 18 -17.70 13.91 5.76
C ASP A 18 -17.66 13.38 4.33
N LEU A 19 -18.18 14.14 3.35
CA LEU A 19 -18.05 13.83 1.92
C LEU A 19 -16.60 13.82 1.48
N ARG A 20 -15.81 14.81 1.90
CA ARG A 20 -14.38 14.87 1.59
C ARG A 20 -13.63 13.66 2.11
N ILE A 21 -13.92 13.22 3.33
CA ILE A 21 -13.32 12.04 3.95
C ILE A 21 -13.82 10.75 3.27
N ARG A 22 -15.12 10.64 2.96
CA ARG A 22 -15.69 9.49 2.25
C ARG A 22 -15.03 9.29 0.88
N ASN A 23 -14.83 10.36 0.12
CA ASN A 23 -14.14 10.30 -1.17
C ASN A 23 -12.68 9.80 -1.04
N LEU A 24 -12.00 10.15 0.06
CA LEU A 24 -10.62 9.74 0.29
C LEU A 24 -10.49 8.30 0.79
N PHE A 25 -11.41 7.84 1.64
CA PHE A 25 -11.23 6.59 2.40
C PHE A 25 -12.32 5.54 2.22
N GLY A 26 -13.50 5.92 1.71
CA GLY A 26 -14.72 5.09 1.73
C GLY A 26 -14.92 4.15 0.55
N GLY A 27 -14.08 4.21 -0.49
CA GLY A 27 -14.17 3.30 -1.63
C GLY A 27 -13.72 1.87 -1.29
N VAL A 28 -14.28 0.87 -1.98
CA VAL A 28 -13.91 -0.55 -1.82
C VAL A 28 -12.41 -0.76 -2.04
N ILE A 29 -11.81 -0.08 -3.01
CA ILE A 29 -10.36 -0.14 -3.29
C ILE A 29 -9.55 0.40 -2.11
N SER A 30 -9.97 1.50 -1.49
CA SER A 30 -9.35 2.03 -0.27
C SER A 30 -9.41 1.00 0.86
N PHE A 31 -10.59 0.41 1.09
CA PHE A 31 -10.79 -0.60 2.13
C PHE A 31 -9.87 -1.83 1.94
N ILE A 32 -9.81 -2.37 0.72
CA ILE A 32 -8.89 -3.48 0.39
C ILE A 32 -7.44 -3.05 0.64
N GLY A 33 -7.06 -1.84 0.18
CA GLY A 33 -5.73 -1.30 0.39
C GLY A 33 -5.33 -1.23 1.86
N TRP A 34 -6.23 -0.75 2.73
CA TRP A 34 -6.00 -0.68 4.17
C TRP A 34 -5.86 -2.06 4.83
N ILE A 35 -6.65 -3.06 4.41
CA ILE A 35 -6.50 -4.43 4.91
C ILE A 35 -5.12 -4.99 4.53
N PHE A 36 -4.74 -4.88 3.26
CA PHE A 36 -3.43 -5.37 2.80
C PHE A 36 -2.27 -4.66 3.50
N LEU A 37 -2.40 -3.34 3.69
CA LEU A 37 -1.39 -2.56 4.40
C LEU A 37 -1.31 -2.99 5.87
N LEU A 38 -2.43 -3.07 6.58
CA LEU A 38 -2.48 -3.48 8.00
C LEU A 38 -1.89 -4.87 8.21
N VAL A 39 -2.43 -5.86 7.51
CA VAL A 39 -2.01 -7.25 7.63
C VAL A 39 -0.56 -7.37 7.20
N GLY A 40 -0.19 -6.78 6.06
CA GLY A 40 1.17 -6.77 5.57
C GLY A 40 2.17 -6.19 6.57
N MET A 41 1.83 -5.09 7.25
CA MET A 41 2.67 -4.50 8.28
C MET A 41 2.79 -5.38 9.53
N ILE A 42 1.70 -6.01 9.98
CA ILE A 42 1.75 -6.95 11.12
C ILE A 42 2.68 -8.13 10.79
N PHE A 43 2.50 -8.77 9.64
CA PHE A 43 3.36 -9.89 9.22
C PHE A 43 4.81 -9.43 9.08
N SER A 44 5.07 -8.30 8.44
CA SER A 44 6.43 -7.75 8.32
C SER A 44 7.07 -7.53 9.68
N SER A 45 6.33 -7.00 10.66
CA SER A 45 6.84 -6.78 12.03
C SER A 45 7.13 -8.05 12.83
N ILE A 46 6.53 -9.18 12.47
CA ILE A 46 6.73 -10.46 13.13
C ILE A 46 7.88 -11.22 12.47
N PHE A 47 7.96 -11.20 11.13
CA PHE A 47 8.85 -12.04 10.35
C PHE A 47 10.14 -11.34 9.87
N LEU A 48 10.21 -10.01 9.93
CA LEU A 48 11.39 -9.21 9.53
C LEU A 48 12.16 -8.51 10.66
N PRO A 49 11.91 -8.70 11.98
CA PRO A 49 12.92 -8.31 12.98
C PRO A 49 14.25 -9.03 12.69
N GLY A 50 15.37 -8.32 12.82
CA GLY A 50 16.72 -8.89 12.62
C GLY A 50 17.08 -9.18 11.15
N TYR A 51 16.42 -8.52 10.21
CA TYR A 51 16.66 -8.72 8.78
C TYR A 51 17.91 -7.96 8.30
N GLU A 52 19.08 -8.55 8.52
CA GLU A 52 20.37 -8.11 8.00
C GLU A 52 20.56 -8.47 6.51
N VAL A 53 19.48 -8.57 5.75
CA VAL A 53 19.53 -9.04 4.35
C VAL A 53 20.34 -8.13 3.44
N VAL A 54 20.39 -6.83 3.75
CA VAL A 54 21.26 -5.91 3.01
C VAL A 54 22.73 -6.30 3.21
N GLU A 55 23.11 -6.67 4.42
CA GLU A 55 24.46 -7.09 4.78
C GLU A 55 24.79 -8.46 4.18
N ASP A 56 23.87 -9.44 4.25
CA ASP A 56 24.01 -10.74 3.57
C ASP A 56 24.19 -10.57 2.05
N PHE A 57 23.48 -9.62 1.44
CA PHE A 57 23.64 -9.29 0.01
C PHE A 57 24.98 -8.60 -0.28
N GLN A 58 25.44 -7.69 0.59
CA GLN A 58 26.74 -7.03 0.46
C GLN A 58 27.89 -8.02 0.60
N LEU A 59 27.84 -8.91 1.60
CA LEU A 59 28.82 -9.98 1.81
C LEU A 59 28.92 -10.88 0.58
N SER A 60 27.78 -11.26 0.00
CA SER A 60 27.75 -12.09 -1.21
C SER A 60 28.37 -11.41 -2.44
N ARG A 61 28.58 -10.09 -2.44
CA ARG A 61 29.12 -9.33 -3.57
C ARG A 61 30.57 -8.89 -3.38
N SER A 62 30.94 -8.53 -2.16
CA SER A 62 32.16 -7.77 -1.86
C SER A 62 32.90 -8.26 -0.62
N ALA A 63 32.62 -9.47 -0.13
CA ALA A 63 33.33 -10.01 1.02
C ALA A 63 34.81 -10.27 0.73
N GLU A 64 35.63 -10.01 1.73
CA GLU A 64 36.96 -10.60 1.87
C GLU A 64 36.89 -11.82 2.78
N ILE A 65 37.90 -12.69 2.69
CA ILE A 65 37.94 -13.95 3.43
C ILE A 65 39.06 -13.91 4.48
N ALA A 66 38.72 -14.29 5.71
CA ALA A 66 39.67 -14.50 6.80
C ALA A 66 39.46 -15.86 7.45
N SER A 67 40.45 -16.31 8.24
CA SER A 67 40.29 -17.50 9.09
C SER A 67 39.71 -17.08 10.44
N GLY A 68 38.65 -17.77 10.84
CA GLY A 68 38.00 -17.62 12.14
C GLY A 68 38.01 -18.90 12.96
N VAL A 69 37.57 -18.78 14.20
CA VAL A 69 37.38 -19.89 15.14
C VAL A 69 36.01 -19.80 15.78
N VAL A 70 35.27 -20.91 15.76
CA VAL A 70 33.97 -21.03 16.44
C VAL A 70 34.16 -20.94 17.95
N ARG A 71 33.36 -20.11 18.61
CA ARG A 71 33.40 -19.90 20.06
C ARG A 71 32.28 -20.64 20.77
N GLU A 72 31.07 -20.49 20.28
CA GLU A 72 29.86 -21.01 20.90
C GLU A 72 28.84 -21.33 19.81
N VAL A 73 28.05 -22.39 20.01
CA VAL A 73 26.95 -22.76 19.14
C VAL A 73 25.71 -22.98 19.97
N ARG A 74 24.60 -22.32 19.61
CA ARG A 74 23.31 -22.37 20.29
C ARG A 74 22.22 -22.85 19.34
N ASP A 75 21.33 -23.70 19.84
CA ASP A 75 20.09 -24.03 19.11
C ASP A 75 19.09 -22.88 19.25
N THR A 76 18.63 -22.36 18.12
CA THR A 76 17.67 -21.24 18.11
C THR A 76 16.22 -21.69 18.28
N ASN A 77 15.96 -23.00 18.33
CA ASN A 77 14.65 -23.64 18.25
C ASN A 77 13.86 -23.31 16.97
N VAL A 78 14.49 -22.68 15.97
CA VAL A 78 13.89 -22.40 14.67
C VAL A 78 14.22 -23.50 13.68
N ARG A 79 13.22 -23.84 12.86
CA ARG A 79 13.36 -24.79 11.75
C ARG A 79 12.90 -24.17 10.45
N ILE A 80 13.71 -24.34 9.40
CA ILE A 80 13.42 -23.88 8.04
C ILE A 80 13.56 -25.10 7.12
N ASN A 81 12.50 -25.45 6.39
CA ASN A 81 12.49 -26.63 5.52
C ASN A 81 12.96 -27.90 6.25
N GLU A 82 12.45 -28.12 7.47
CA GLU A 82 12.78 -29.26 8.36
C GLU A 82 14.22 -29.28 8.90
N GLN A 83 15.06 -28.30 8.56
CA GLN A 83 16.41 -28.16 9.09
C GLN A 83 16.43 -27.22 10.29
N SER A 84 17.09 -27.62 11.38
CA SER A 84 17.35 -26.74 12.52
C SER A 84 18.29 -25.60 12.14
N VAL A 85 18.07 -24.43 12.72
CA VAL A 85 18.93 -23.25 12.56
C VAL A 85 19.73 -23.07 13.84
N TYR A 86 21.06 -23.03 13.71
CA TYR A 86 21.99 -22.87 14.82
C TYR A 86 22.63 -21.49 14.76
N GLU A 87 22.66 -20.80 15.89
CA GLU A 87 23.42 -19.56 16.07
C GLU A 87 24.85 -19.92 16.43
N VAL A 88 25.81 -19.37 15.68
CA VAL A 88 27.24 -19.67 15.78
C VAL A 88 27.97 -18.38 16.05
N ASP A 89 28.46 -18.21 17.27
CA ASP A 89 29.34 -17.10 17.63
C ASP A 89 30.78 -17.48 17.26
N PHE A 90 31.48 -16.59 16.58
CA PHE A 90 32.85 -16.83 16.12
C PHE A 90 33.73 -15.59 16.29
N LEU A 91 35.04 -15.85 16.31
CA LEU A 91 36.07 -14.81 16.37
C LEU A 91 36.96 -14.93 15.14
N PHE A 92 37.26 -13.82 14.50
CA PHE A 92 38.21 -13.79 13.39
C PHE A 92 39.14 -12.58 13.48
N THR A 93 40.19 -12.56 12.66
CA THR A 93 41.12 -11.43 12.55
C THR A 93 41.04 -10.87 11.13
N ALA A 94 40.67 -9.60 10.99
CA ALA A 94 40.52 -8.94 9.70
C ALA A 94 41.88 -8.45 9.16
N ALA A 95 41.88 -7.85 7.97
CA ALA A 95 43.09 -7.37 7.29
C ALA A 95 43.85 -6.28 8.09
N ASP A 96 43.14 -5.54 8.94
CA ASP A 96 43.70 -4.52 9.83
C ASP A 96 44.38 -5.11 11.09
N SER A 97 44.47 -6.45 11.18
CA SER A 97 44.99 -7.19 12.33
C SER A 97 44.19 -7.05 13.63
N GLN A 98 42.99 -6.46 13.58
CA GLN A 98 42.07 -6.42 14.72
C GLN A 98 41.22 -7.68 14.77
N ARG A 99 40.76 -8.01 15.99
CA ARG A 99 39.90 -9.16 16.25
C ARG A 99 38.46 -8.73 16.35
N TYR A 100 37.61 -9.40 15.60
CA TYR A 100 36.18 -9.12 15.52
C TYR A 100 35.38 -10.32 16.00
N PHE A 101 34.30 -10.02 16.72
CA PHE A 101 33.32 -10.99 17.17
C PHE A 101 32.08 -10.80 16.30
N ALA A 102 31.56 -11.90 15.77
CA ALA A 102 30.37 -11.89 14.94
C ALA A 102 29.59 -13.19 15.14
N THR A 103 28.35 -13.17 14.66
CA THR A 103 27.40 -14.27 14.77
C THR A 103 26.94 -14.67 13.37
N SER A 104 26.73 -15.97 13.17
CA SER A 104 26.17 -16.53 11.94
C SER A 104 25.11 -17.56 12.25
N TYR A 105 24.22 -17.79 11.30
CA TYR A 105 23.14 -18.75 11.40
C TYR A 105 23.37 -19.89 10.39
N ALA A 106 23.75 -21.04 10.92
CA ALA A 106 24.01 -22.26 10.16
C ALA A 106 22.72 -23.11 10.06
N ARG A 107 22.35 -23.53 8.86
CA ARG A 107 21.13 -24.32 8.60
C ARG A 107 21.48 -25.80 8.42
N GLY A 108 20.98 -26.64 9.33
CA GLY A 108 21.19 -28.09 9.28
C GLY A 108 22.63 -28.54 9.52
N ILE A 109 23.53 -27.61 9.86
CA ILE A 109 24.95 -27.87 10.09
C ILE A 109 25.27 -27.47 11.52
N TRP A 110 25.69 -28.45 12.31
CA TRP A 110 26.26 -28.22 13.63
C TRP A 110 27.78 -28.03 13.50
N LEU A 111 28.30 -26.98 14.12
CA LEU A 111 29.74 -26.72 14.23
C LEU A 111 30.17 -26.89 15.69
N ASP A 112 31.40 -27.31 15.93
CA ASP A 112 31.91 -27.49 17.29
C ASP A 112 32.75 -26.28 17.73
N PRO A 113 32.63 -25.83 19.00
CA PRO A 113 33.53 -24.84 19.56
C PRO A 113 35.01 -25.21 19.37
N GLY A 114 35.78 -24.29 18.81
CA GLY A 114 37.19 -24.51 18.46
C GLY A 114 37.43 -24.85 16.99
N ASP A 115 36.38 -25.15 16.21
CA ASP A 115 36.49 -25.39 14.78
C ASP A 115 37.06 -24.16 14.06
N ARG A 116 37.96 -24.41 13.09
CA ARG A 116 38.46 -23.38 12.19
C ARG A 116 37.51 -23.24 11.02
N VAL A 117 37.11 -22.00 10.74
CA VAL A 117 36.14 -21.68 9.69
C VAL A 117 36.66 -20.58 8.77
N SER A 118 36.20 -20.58 7.53
CA SER A 118 36.34 -19.44 6.62
C SER A 118 35.28 -18.41 6.98
N VAL A 119 35.68 -17.16 7.13
CA VAL A 119 34.79 -16.03 7.46
C VAL A 119 34.79 -15.05 6.29
N GLU A 120 33.61 -14.76 5.79
CA GLU A 120 33.31 -13.66 4.87
C GLU A 120 33.07 -12.39 5.69
N PHE A 121 33.76 -11.29 5.40
CA PHE A 121 33.54 -10.00 6.07
C PHE A 121 33.62 -8.84 5.09
N LEU A 122 32.98 -7.71 5.41
CA LEU A 122 33.09 -6.49 4.60
C LEU A 122 34.38 -5.72 4.97
N PRO A 123 35.27 -5.42 4.01
CA PRO A 123 36.53 -4.75 4.33
C PRO A 123 36.37 -3.31 4.84
N GLY A 124 35.28 -2.63 4.45
CA GLY A 124 34.94 -1.30 4.96
C GLY A 124 34.23 -1.29 6.31
N ASP A 125 33.73 -2.46 6.74
CA ASP A 125 33.00 -2.63 8.00
C ASP A 125 33.10 -4.08 8.48
N PRO A 126 34.23 -4.48 9.11
CA PRO A 126 34.46 -5.88 9.47
C PRO A 126 33.53 -6.43 10.56
N GLU A 127 32.72 -5.58 11.22
CA GLU A 127 31.66 -6.07 12.12
C GLU A 127 30.54 -6.79 11.35
N VAL A 128 30.39 -6.46 10.07
CA VAL A 128 29.56 -7.19 9.13
C VAL A 128 30.35 -8.38 8.60
N ALA A 129 30.15 -9.53 9.23
CA ALA A 129 30.78 -10.79 8.87
C ALA A 129 29.85 -11.98 9.05
N ARG A 130 30.14 -13.07 8.33
CA ARG A 130 29.52 -14.38 8.50
C ARG A 130 30.47 -15.54 8.18
N ILE A 131 30.16 -16.74 8.65
CA ILE A 131 30.87 -17.95 8.23
C ILE A 131 30.49 -18.28 6.78
N GLU A 132 31.48 -18.66 5.96
CA GLU A 132 31.26 -19.03 4.57
C GLU A 132 30.18 -20.13 4.43
N GLY A 133 29.19 -19.90 3.56
CA GLY A 133 28.07 -20.81 3.34
C GLY A 133 26.96 -20.76 4.39
N THR A 134 27.03 -19.82 5.35
CA THR A 134 25.97 -19.55 6.33
C THR A 134 25.31 -18.18 6.07
N ASP A 135 24.25 -17.87 6.81
CA ASP A 135 23.57 -16.57 6.71
C ASP A 135 23.91 -15.71 7.94
N ARG A 136 23.95 -14.39 7.79
CA ARG A 136 24.10 -13.47 8.94
C ARG A 136 22.78 -13.28 9.68
N SER A 137 21.66 -13.45 8.98
CA SER A 137 20.31 -13.40 9.55
C SER A 137 19.74 -14.80 9.80
N GLN A 138 19.01 -14.95 10.91
CA GLN A 138 18.28 -16.20 11.22
C GLN A 138 17.19 -16.49 10.18
N ASN A 139 16.64 -15.44 9.57
CA ASN A 139 15.52 -15.51 8.65
C ASN A 139 16.01 -15.47 7.19
N PRO A 140 15.65 -16.45 6.36
CA PRO A 140 16.17 -16.55 5.00
C PRO A 140 15.61 -15.44 4.12
N ILE A 141 16.43 -14.95 3.18
CA ILE A 141 16.13 -13.80 2.31
C ILE A 141 14.79 -13.89 1.57
N TRP A 142 14.32 -15.09 1.25
CA TRP A 142 13.05 -15.24 0.54
C TRP A 142 11.89 -14.66 1.39
N LEU A 143 11.90 -14.75 2.72
CA LEU A 143 10.85 -14.18 3.59
C LEU A 143 10.61 -12.67 3.37
N SER A 144 11.55 -11.94 2.76
CA SER A 144 11.32 -10.57 2.27
C SER A 144 10.15 -10.45 1.30
N PHE A 145 9.71 -11.54 0.65
CA PHE A 145 8.51 -11.56 -0.19
C PHE A 145 7.26 -11.08 0.58
N ILE A 146 7.24 -11.21 1.92
CA ILE A 146 6.16 -10.71 2.78
C ILE A 146 5.94 -9.20 2.61
N LEU A 147 6.98 -8.45 2.23
CA LEU A 147 6.88 -7.02 1.92
C LEU A 147 5.98 -6.71 0.71
N ILE A 148 5.63 -7.70 -0.11
CA ILE A 148 4.68 -7.49 -1.22
C ILE A 148 3.30 -7.06 -0.71
N PHE A 149 2.86 -7.57 0.44
CA PHE A 149 1.54 -7.24 1.00
C PHE A 149 1.40 -5.76 1.39
N PRO A 150 2.30 -5.17 2.22
CA PRO A 150 2.20 -3.75 2.52
C PRO A 150 2.44 -2.87 1.28
N LEU A 151 3.26 -3.30 0.31
CA LEU A 151 3.45 -2.56 -0.95
C LEU A 151 2.18 -2.53 -1.81
N ILE A 152 1.48 -3.67 -1.95
CA ILE A 152 0.18 -3.74 -2.63
C ILE A 152 -0.85 -2.86 -1.91
N GLY A 153 -0.89 -2.94 -0.57
CA GLY A 153 -1.77 -2.11 0.24
C GLY A 153 -1.50 -0.62 0.03
N LEU A 154 -0.23 -0.20 0.09
CA LEU A 154 0.20 1.17 -0.15
C LEU A 154 -0.16 1.67 -1.55
N PHE A 155 0.00 0.81 -2.58
CA PHE A 155 -0.39 1.13 -3.94
C PHE A 155 -1.90 1.44 -4.04
N PHE A 156 -2.75 0.55 -3.50
CA PHE A 156 -4.20 0.76 -3.54
C PHE A 156 -4.66 1.97 -2.72
N VAL A 157 -4.11 2.18 -1.53
CA VAL A 157 -4.39 3.37 -0.71
C VAL A 157 -3.98 4.63 -1.47
N SER A 158 -2.78 4.65 -2.06
CA SER A 158 -2.28 5.80 -2.83
C SER A 158 -3.15 6.11 -4.06
N ALA A 159 -3.57 5.07 -4.79
CA ALA A 159 -4.47 5.21 -5.93
C ALA A 159 -5.84 5.75 -5.49
N ALA A 160 -6.43 5.20 -4.43
CA ALA A 160 -7.71 5.65 -3.90
C ALA A 160 -7.64 7.11 -3.40
N LEU A 161 -6.57 7.50 -2.70
CA LEU A 161 -6.36 8.88 -2.25
C LEU A 161 -6.23 9.86 -3.43
N ARG A 162 -5.56 9.46 -4.53
CA ARG A 162 -5.46 10.29 -5.74
C ARG A 162 -6.84 10.49 -6.37
N VAL A 163 -7.62 9.42 -6.53
CA VAL A 163 -8.99 9.49 -7.06
C VAL A 163 -9.88 10.34 -6.17
N GLY A 164 -9.84 10.14 -4.85
CA GLY A 164 -10.62 10.92 -3.88
C GLY A 164 -10.25 12.39 -3.82
N ARG A 165 -8.95 12.73 -3.94
CA ARG A 165 -8.49 14.12 -4.07
C ARG A 165 -9.02 14.78 -5.33
N HIS A 166 -8.97 14.06 -6.46
CA HIS A 166 -9.49 14.56 -7.72
C HIS A 166 -11.02 14.76 -7.66
N ALA A 167 -11.75 13.82 -7.06
CA ALA A 167 -13.19 13.95 -6.84
C ALA A 167 -13.52 15.18 -5.98
N ASN A 168 -12.79 15.39 -4.87
CA ASN A 168 -12.97 16.57 -4.01
C ASN A 168 -12.65 17.89 -4.75
N GLU A 169 -11.62 17.88 -5.59
CA GLU A 169 -11.26 19.01 -6.45
C GLU A 169 -12.40 19.33 -7.43
N LEU A 170 -12.98 18.33 -8.10
CA LEU A 170 -14.09 18.51 -9.04
C LEU A 170 -15.39 18.94 -8.34
N LEU A 171 -15.71 18.40 -7.17
CA LEU A 171 -16.90 18.83 -6.41
C LEU A 171 -16.81 20.31 -6.02
N ARG A 172 -15.61 20.76 -5.60
CA ARG A 172 -15.36 22.14 -5.20
C ARG A 172 -15.29 23.08 -6.41
N ASN A 173 -14.44 22.75 -7.39
CA ASN A 173 -14.03 23.69 -8.45
C ASN A 173 -14.61 23.36 -9.83
N GLY A 174 -15.20 22.18 -10.01
CA GLY A 174 -15.64 21.69 -11.30
C GLY A 174 -16.86 22.42 -11.84
N LEU A 175 -16.93 22.57 -13.16
CA LEU A 175 -18.09 23.10 -13.86
C LEU A 175 -19.06 21.96 -14.17
N VAL A 176 -20.36 22.24 -14.06
CA VAL A 176 -21.41 21.27 -14.36
C VAL A 176 -21.69 21.29 -15.86
N THR A 177 -21.81 20.11 -16.44
CA THR A 177 -22.30 19.92 -17.81
C THR A 177 -23.18 18.67 -17.87
N VAL A 178 -23.84 18.49 -19.00
CA VAL A 178 -24.66 17.31 -19.28
C VAL A 178 -23.90 16.45 -20.29
N GLY A 179 -23.60 15.22 -19.88
CA GLY A 179 -23.02 14.19 -20.74
C GLY A 179 -24.11 13.32 -21.32
N ARG A 180 -24.13 13.15 -22.64
CA ARG A 180 -25.03 12.23 -23.32
C ARG A 180 -24.33 10.91 -23.56
N LEU A 181 -24.94 9.80 -23.19
CA LEU A 181 -24.39 8.48 -23.50
C LEU A 181 -24.36 8.29 -25.02
N SER A 182 -23.16 8.20 -25.59
CA SER A 182 -22.94 7.99 -27.03
C SER A 182 -22.70 6.52 -27.37
N LYS A 183 -22.04 5.76 -26.47
CA LYS A 183 -21.70 4.36 -26.70
C LYS A 183 -21.85 3.51 -25.45
N LYS A 184 -22.33 2.28 -25.63
CA LYS A 184 -22.45 1.26 -24.58
C LYS A 184 -22.05 -0.09 -25.13
N GLU A 185 -21.04 -0.71 -24.54
CA GLU A 185 -20.52 -2.01 -24.97
C GLU A 185 -20.33 -2.95 -23.78
N PRO A 186 -20.81 -4.20 -23.87
CA PRO A 186 -20.54 -5.19 -22.84
C PRO A 186 -19.04 -5.49 -22.79
N THR A 187 -18.51 -5.66 -21.59
CA THR A 187 -17.16 -6.19 -21.38
C THR A 187 -17.22 -7.68 -21.05
N ASN A 188 -16.06 -8.34 -20.99
CA ASN A 188 -15.97 -9.75 -20.57
C ASN A 188 -15.97 -9.91 -19.03
N THR A 189 -16.14 -8.82 -18.27
CA THR A 189 -16.10 -8.84 -16.80
C THR A 189 -17.52 -8.87 -16.25
N LYS A 190 -17.74 -9.70 -15.21
CA LYS A 190 -18.97 -9.71 -14.43
C LYS A 190 -18.67 -9.43 -12.95
N ILE A 191 -19.55 -8.69 -12.29
CA ILE A 191 -19.51 -8.42 -10.85
C ILE A 191 -20.89 -8.78 -10.30
N ASN A 192 -20.95 -9.70 -9.34
CA ASN A 192 -22.21 -10.21 -8.78
C ASN A 192 -23.21 -10.65 -9.89
N GLU A 193 -22.71 -11.44 -10.85
CA GLU A 193 -23.46 -11.94 -12.03
C GLU A 193 -23.95 -10.87 -13.02
N GLN A 194 -23.75 -9.58 -12.72
CA GLN A 194 -24.06 -8.47 -13.61
C GLN A 194 -22.88 -8.17 -14.53
N THR A 195 -23.17 -7.95 -15.81
CA THR A 195 -22.14 -7.62 -16.81
C THR A 195 -21.66 -6.19 -16.61
N VAL A 196 -20.35 -6.01 -16.58
CA VAL A 196 -19.74 -4.67 -16.61
C VAL A 196 -19.81 -4.16 -18.04
N PHE A 197 -20.29 -2.92 -18.24
CA PHE A 197 -20.26 -2.28 -19.56
C PHE A 197 -19.24 -1.15 -19.59
N ARG A 198 -18.66 -0.94 -20.77
CA ARG A 198 -17.95 0.27 -21.15
C ARG A 198 -18.96 1.29 -21.66
N LEU A 199 -19.01 2.45 -21.01
CA LEU A 199 -19.85 3.57 -21.37
C LEU A 199 -18.98 4.71 -21.91
N VAL A 200 -19.42 5.36 -22.98
CA VAL A 200 -18.79 6.59 -23.48
C VAL A 200 -19.83 7.70 -23.43
N PHE A 201 -19.51 8.77 -22.71
CA PHE A 201 -20.33 9.97 -22.60
C PHE A 201 -19.72 11.09 -23.42
N GLN A 202 -20.53 11.73 -24.25
CA GLN A 202 -20.16 12.92 -24.99
C GLN A 202 -20.73 14.15 -24.27
N TYR A 203 -19.89 15.15 -24.02
CA TYR A 203 -20.31 16.39 -23.35
C TYR A 203 -19.68 17.60 -24.03
N GLN A 204 -20.23 18.78 -23.73
CA GLN A 204 -19.73 20.06 -24.20
C GLN A 204 -19.06 20.80 -23.04
N ALA A 205 -17.87 21.34 -23.29
CA ALA A 205 -17.15 22.20 -22.37
C ALA A 205 -16.51 23.33 -23.18
N GLU A 206 -16.78 24.58 -22.77
CA GLU A 206 -16.25 25.78 -23.42
C GLU A 206 -16.50 25.88 -24.94
N GLY A 207 -17.59 25.24 -25.43
CA GLY A 207 -17.94 25.21 -26.85
C GLY A 207 -17.28 24.10 -27.66
N GLU A 208 -16.44 23.28 -27.03
CA GLU A 208 -15.82 22.09 -27.63
C GLU A 208 -16.46 20.80 -27.12
N SER A 209 -16.48 19.77 -27.98
CA SER A 209 -17.00 18.45 -27.63
C SER A 209 -15.89 17.55 -27.09
N PHE A 210 -16.15 16.92 -25.96
CA PHE A 210 -15.27 15.95 -25.33
C PHE A 210 -15.98 14.61 -25.12
N GLU A 211 -15.19 13.56 -24.94
CA GLU A 211 -15.67 12.23 -24.61
C GLU A 211 -15.03 11.70 -23.33
N ARG A 212 -15.81 10.97 -22.54
CA ARG A 212 -15.34 10.31 -21.32
C ARG A 212 -15.77 8.84 -21.31
N GLU A 213 -14.80 7.95 -21.16
CA GLU A 213 -15.05 6.52 -20.92
C GLU A 213 -15.21 6.24 -19.42
N GLU A 214 -16.25 5.51 -19.05
CA GLU A 214 -16.45 4.93 -17.72
C GLU A 214 -16.85 3.45 -17.79
N ARG A 215 -16.64 2.72 -16.68
CA ARG A 215 -17.04 1.32 -16.55
C ARG A 215 -17.84 1.13 -15.27
N SER A 216 -19.04 0.57 -15.40
CA SER A 216 -19.93 0.29 -14.28
C SER A 216 -20.53 -1.11 -14.42
N HIS A 217 -21.17 -1.61 -13.35
CA HIS A 217 -22.09 -2.77 -13.35
C HIS A 217 -23.48 -2.40 -12.81
N LEU A 218 -23.60 -1.23 -12.16
CA LEU A 218 -24.82 -0.69 -11.59
C LEU A 218 -25.60 0.02 -12.71
N PHE A 219 -26.34 -0.75 -13.52
CA PHE A 219 -27.04 -0.22 -14.70
C PHE A 219 -28.55 -0.14 -14.59
N GLY A 220 -29.15 -0.77 -13.58
CA GLY A 220 -30.60 -0.86 -13.43
C GLY A 220 -31.27 0.51 -13.34
N ASP A 221 -30.60 1.48 -12.71
CA ASP A 221 -31.18 2.79 -12.37
C ASP A 221 -30.44 4.00 -13.00
N MET A 222 -29.23 3.81 -13.55
CA MET A 222 -28.36 4.89 -14.11
C MET A 222 -28.69 5.28 -15.56
N LEU A 223 -29.63 4.64 -16.27
CA LEU A 223 -29.76 4.82 -17.72
C LEU A 223 -31.20 4.93 -18.23
N ASP A 224 -32.17 5.23 -17.36
CA ASP A 224 -33.49 5.64 -17.85
C ASP A 224 -33.40 6.98 -18.61
N ASP A 225 -32.45 7.84 -18.24
CA ASP A 225 -32.14 9.08 -18.94
C ASP A 225 -30.91 8.92 -19.86
N ARG A 226 -30.99 9.41 -21.10
CA ARG A 226 -29.87 9.44 -22.06
C ARG A 226 -28.75 10.40 -21.67
N GLU A 227 -28.97 11.17 -20.61
CA GLU A 227 -28.21 12.33 -20.20
C GLU A 227 -27.87 12.22 -18.72
N GLU A 228 -26.59 12.43 -18.42
CA GLU A 228 -26.02 12.30 -17.09
C GLU A 228 -25.32 13.59 -16.68
N LEU A 229 -25.35 13.90 -15.38
CA LEU A 229 -24.62 15.05 -14.88
C LEU A 229 -23.14 14.75 -14.77
N MET A 230 -22.33 15.66 -15.26
CA MET A 230 -20.88 15.55 -15.24
C MET A 230 -20.26 16.80 -14.62
N LEU A 231 -19.14 16.60 -13.92
CA LEU A 231 -18.27 17.65 -13.46
C LEU A 231 -16.97 17.60 -14.24
N TYR A 232 -16.51 18.73 -14.78
CA TYR A 232 -15.22 18.84 -15.48
C TYR A 232 -14.36 19.97 -14.91
N HIS A 233 -13.04 19.83 -15.04
CA HIS A 233 -12.09 20.87 -14.66
C HIS A 233 -12.02 21.97 -15.74
N ARG A 234 -12.17 23.25 -15.37
CA ARG A 234 -12.14 24.38 -16.32
C ARG A 234 -10.89 24.37 -17.19
N ASP A 235 -9.70 24.39 -16.57
CA ASP A 235 -8.44 24.47 -17.32
C ASP A 235 -8.02 23.15 -18.00
N ASN A 236 -8.78 22.06 -17.78
CA ASN A 236 -8.53 20.77 -18.43
C ASN A 236 -9.83 19.97 -18.57
N PRO A 237 -10.66 20.29 -19.58
CA PRO A 237 -11.98 19.68 -19.72
C PRO A 237 -11.99 18.16 -19.87
N SER A 238 -10.88 17.55 -20.30
CA SER A 238 -10.73 16.09 -20.37
C SER A 238 -10.78 15.40 -18.99
N ARG A 239 -10.51 16.15 -17.90
CA ARG A 239 -10.69 15.70 -16.53
C ARG A 239 -12.15 15.88 -16.12
N ALA A 240 -13.01 15.01 -16.64
CA ALA A 240 -14.42 14.94 -16.30
C ALA A 240 -14.80 13.62 -15.62
N VAL A 241 -15.82 13.67 -14.76
CA VAL A 241 -16.37 12.52 -14.04
C VAL A 241 -17.89 12.63 -14.02
N VAL A 242 -18.59 11.52 -14.25
CA VAL A 242 -20.04 11.44 -14.03
C VAL A 242 -20.33 11.59 -12.54
N LEU A 243 -21.27 12.48 -12.18
CA LEU A 243 -21.53 12.89 -10.80
C LEU A 243 -21.82 11.69 -9.89
N ASP A 244 -22.64 10.76 -10.38
CA ASP A 244 -23.01 9.54 -9.64
C ASP A 244 -21.82 8.60 -9.41
N GLY A 245 -20.76 8.72 -10.21
CA GLY A 245 -19.51 7.99 -10.04
C GLY A 245 -18.63 8.47 -8.87
N ILE A 246 -18.88 9.68 -8.33
CA ILE A 246 -18.05 10.26 -7.25
C ILE A 246 -18.45 9.72 -5.88
N SER A 247 -19.75 9.64 -5.58
CA SER A 247 -20.29 9.05 -4.35
C SER A 247 -21.80 8.87 -4.47
N GLY A 248 -22.32 7.67 -4.25
CA GLY A 248 -23.70 7.28 -4.60
C GLY A 248 -24.87 7.98 -3.89
N ASP A 249 -24.65 8.99 -3.05
CA ASP A 249 -25.72 9.72 -2.34
C ASP A 249 -25.44 11.22 -2.26
N LEU A 250 -25.02 11.84 -3.36
CA LEU A 250 -24.77 13.29 -3.38
C LEU A 250 -26.07 14.09 -3.31
N GLN A 251 -26.11 15.08 -2.42
CA GLN A 251 -27.19 16.05 -2.29
C GLN A 251 -26.64 17.47 -2.29
N VAL A 252 -27.47 18.42 -2.75
CA VAL A 252 -27.18 19.85 -2.65
C VAL A 252 -27.57 20.31 -1.25
N SER A 253 -26.66 20.98 -0.55
CA SER A 253 -26.95 21.55 0.77
C SER A 253 -27.74 22.86 0.64
N ALA A 254 -28.32 23.34 1.74
CA ALA A 254 -29.00 24.64 1.76
C ALA A 254 -28.07 25.83 1.42
N GLU A 255 -26.76 25.62 1.53
CA GLU A 255 -25.70 26.57 1.18
C GLU A 255 -25.26 26.46 -0.30
N GLY A 256 -25.97 25.66 -1.10
CA GLY A 256 -25.64 25.42 -2.52
C GLY A 256 -24.35 24.62 -2.74
N GLY A 257 -23.88 23.91 -1.71
CA GLY A 257 -22.72 23.01 -1.75
C GLY A 257 -23.09 21.53 -1.86
N TRP A 258 -22.10 20.66 -1.71
CA TRP A 258 -22.29 19.21 -1.75
C TRP A 258 -22.25 18.58 -0.36
N GLN A 259 -23.22 17.71 -0.07
CA GLN A 259 -23.29 16.90 1.15
C GLN A 259 -23.69 15.44 0.85
N ILE A 260 -23.49 14.55 1.83
CA ILE A 260 -23.97 13.17 1.76
C ILE A 260 -25.44 13.11 2.22
N GLY A 261 -26.28 12.29 1.58
CA GLY A 261 -27.64 12.02 2.04
C GLY A 261 -27.74 11.29 3.39
N GLU A 262 -28.92 11.40 4.02
CA GLU A 262 -29.23 10.76 5.30
C GLU A 262 -29.17 9.23 5.19
N GLY A 263 -28.07 8.62 5.63
CA GLY A 263 -27.87 7.17 5.58
C GLY A 263 -26.42 6.72 5.77
N PHE A 264 -25.46 7.62 5.55
CA PHE A 264 -24.05 7.35 5.77
C PHE A 264 -23.65 7.56 7.23
N SER A 265 -23.10 6.53 7.88
CA SER A 265 -22.56 6.63 9.24
C SER A 265 -21.03 6.60 9.23
N PHE A 266 -20.42 7.72 9.63
CA PHE A 266 -18.97 7.89 9.80
C PHE A 266 -18.32 6.82 10.69
N ARG A 267 -19.09 6.19 11.58
CA ARG A 267 -18.63 5.10 12.47
C ARG A 267 -18.06 3.89 11.71
N ARG A 268 -18.50 3.65 10.47
CA ARG A 268 -17.99 2.55 9.63
C ARG A 268 -16.61 2.83 9.01
N LEU A 269 -16.17 4.09 8.97
CA LEU A 269 -14.84 4.50 8.47
C LEU A 269 -13.76 4.53 9.55
N ILE A 270 -14.13 4.71 10.83
CA ILE A 270 -13.16 4.87 11.93
C ILE A 270 -12.39 3.56 12.21
N LEU A 271 -13.06 2.42 12.12
CA LEU A 271 -12.46 1.11 12.43
C LEU A 271 -11.27 0.74 11.53
N PRO A 272 -11.33 0.89 10.19
CA PRO A 272 -10.18 0.61 9.32
C PRO A 272 -9.05 1.64 9.42
N LEU A 273 -9.26 2.82 10.03
CA LEU A 273 -8.23 3.85 10.21
C LEU A 273 -7.46 3.70 11.54
N LEU A 274 -8.13 3.31 12.62
CA LEU A 274 -7.49 3.19 13.94
C LEU A 274 -6.63 1.94 14.08
N LEU A 275 -7.03 0.81 13.48
CA LEU A 275 -6.30 -0.45 13.61
C LEU A 275 -4.90 -0.42 12.95
N PRO A 276 -4.72 0.10 11.72
CA PRO A 276 -3.39 0.23 11.12
C PRO A 276 -2.51 1.24 11.83
N GLY A 277 -3.08 2.36 12.28
CA GLY A 277 -2.36 3.35 13.07
C GLY A 277 -1.83 2.76 14.38
N ALA A 278 -2.65 2.00 15.11
CA ALA A 278 -2.24 1.33 16.33
C ALA A 278 -1.19 0.23 16.09
N ALA A 279 -1.37 -0.58 15.04
CA ALA A 279 -0.39 -1.62 14.66
C ALA A 279 0.96 -1.00 14.25
N PHE A 280 0.93 0.09 13.48
CA PHE A 280 2.12 0.83 13.09
C PHE A 280 2.83 1.44 14.30
N LEU A 281 2.09 2.10 15.19
CA LEU A 281 2.64 2.68 16.41
C LEU A 281 3.27 1.61 17.30
N PHE A 282 2.61 0.45 17.44
CA PHE A 282 3.14 -0.68 18.19
C PHE A 282 4.44 -1.21 17.58
N ALA A 283 4.48 -1.41 16.26
CA ALA A 283 5.70 -1.83 15.56
C ALA A 283 6.83 -0.81 15.72
N MET A 284 6.53 0.49 15.62
CA MET A 284 7.51 1.56 15.79
C MET A 284 8.05 1.63 17.23
N LEU A 285 7.18 1.53 18.24
CA LEU A 285 7.57 1.52 19.65
C LEU A 285 8.43 0.29 19.97
N ARG A 286 8.16 -0.85 19.35
CA ARG A 286 8.98 -2.05 19.48
C ARG A 286 10.37 -1.86 18.88
N ILE A 287 10.49 -1.34 17.66
CA ILE A 287 11.79 -1.04 17.04
C ILE A 287 12.60 -0.06 17.91
N LEU A 288 11.96 0.98 18.45
CA LEU A 288 12.64 1.93 19.34
C LEU A 288 13.05 1.31 20.68
N TYR A 289 12.32 0.31 21.17
CA TYR A 289 12.70 -0.46 22.35
C TYR A 289 13.93 -1.33 22.07
N ASP A 290 13.94 -2.02 20.92
CA ASP A 290 15.06 -2.88 20.50
C ASP A 290 16.34 -2.07 20.17
N LEU A 291 16.23 -0.80 19.78
CA LEU A 291 17.38 0.10 19.58
C LEU A 291 17.97 0.65 20.89
N ASN A 292 17.20 0.64 21.98
CA ASN A 292 17.59 1.25 23.26
C ASN A 292 18.05 0.22 24.31
N ASN A 293 17.95 -1.07 24.04
CA ASN A 293 18.44 -2.16 24.90
C ASN A 293 19.48 -2.99 24.14
#